data_AF-A0A0V8EDH7-F1
#
_entry.id   AF-A0A0V8EDH7-F1
#
_cell.length_a   1.000
_cell.length_b   1.000
_cell.length_c   1.000
_cell.angle_alpha   90.00
_cell.angle_beta   90.00
_cell.angle_gamma   90.00
#
_symmetry.space_group_name_H-M   'P 1'
#
loop_
_entity.id
_entity.type
_entity.pdbx_description
1 polymer ?
#
loop_
_entity_poly.entity_id
_entity_poly.type
_entity_poly.pdbx_seq_one_letter_code
_entity_poly.pdbx_strand_id
1 'polypeptide(L)'
;MGKYDYTKINLIAHQFLLNNCSPQYPINIYSEISKLENIQLITYEEWDRFMGQKIGRLASTYSPDAFTYNHPQIGFILAYNNKTNPYHRQRIQRIRFSLAHELGHILLGHFNNQDNSFIESSSPNNHYIEREADLFAAETLAPRSLINPYRSQTEIAKHFDISTASARISLYYKRNYSSDFFNEDKSLFNHFQYIERKFFLHNSPRNLLKNNDFDPSLTYDFLGVIFHFCKSCHHIDIVENRNYKFCTLCGSSNLLLVSKDNYFEFHETEEQTAFIDLEENEDMHYTKLKLDANGRLEEKCPRCENEDLRESYCNICGASIINKCSGNHIGSLWRPACTGHLLGADRFCPQCGATSTFLEDGLLKEYATTRNN
;
A
#
# COMPACT_ATOMS: atom_id res chain seq x y z
N MET A 1 24.58 30.23 -15.19
CA MET A 1 23.66 29.20 -15.70
C MET A 1 24.56 28.14 -16.33
N GLY A 2 24.68 26.97 -15.70
CA GLY A 2 25.78 26.01 -15.92
C GLY A 2 26.44 25.60 -14.59
N LYS A 3 25.65 25.13 -13.63
CA LYS A 3 26.12 24.84 -12.26
C LYS A 3 25.95 23.38 -11.84
N TYR A 4 25.13 22.62 -12.57
CA TYR A 4 24.82 21.21 -12.30
C TYR A 4 24.99 20.44 -13.61
N ASP A 5 25.50 19.22 -13.53
CA ASP A 5 25.63 18.34 -14.70
C ASP A 5 24.30 17.64 -14.98
N TYR A 6 23.35 18.39 -15.55
CA TYR A 6 22.03 17.87 -15.89
C TYR A 6 22.09 16.66 -16.83
N THR A 7 23.09 16.62 -17.72
CA THR A 7 23.28 15.50 -18.64
C THR A 7 23.66 14.24 -17.89
N LYS A 8 24.63 14.31 -16.97
CA LYS A 8 25.00 13.18 -16.10
C LYS A 8 23.82 12.73 -15.23
N ILE A 9 23.11 13.66 -14.60
CA ILE A 9 21.98 13.35 -13.71
C ILE A 9 20.89 12.59 -14.46
N ASN A 10 20.49 13.10 -15.64
CA ASN A 10 19.46 12.49 -16.45
C ASN A 10 19.90 11.11 -16.97
N LEU A 11 21.14 11.00 -17.44
CA LEU A 11 21.69 9.73 -17.90
C LEU A 11 21.61 8.66 -16.81
N ILE A 12 22.02 8.98 -15.58
CA ILE A 12 22.01 8.03 -14.46
C ILE A 12 20.57 7.69 -14.05
N ALA A 13 19.66 8.67 -14.01
CA ALA A 13 18.24 8.41 -13.75
C ALA A 13 17.62 7.50 -14.81
N HIS A 14 17.89 7.74 -16.09
CA HIS A 14 17.36 6.93 -17.19
C HIS A 14 17.96 5.52 -17.19
N GLN A 15 19.25 5.37 -16.90
CA GLN A 15 19.88 4.05 -16.72
C GLN A 15 19.25 3.28 -15.57
N PHE A 16 18.97 3.93 -14.44
CA PHE A 16 18.27 3.30 -13.32
C PHE A 16 16.88 2.80 -13.76
N LEU A 17 16.10 3.66 -14.42
CA LEU A 17 14.75 3.33 -14.89
C LEU A 17 14.73 2.18 -15.91
N LEU A 18 15.61 2.20 -16.91
CA LEU A 18 15.62 1.21 -17.99
C LEU A 18 16.16 -0.16 -17.55
N ASN A 19 17.12 -0.17 -16.61
CA ASN A 19 17.79 -1.41 -16.21
C ASN A 19 17.12 -2.10 -15.02
N ASN A 20 16.39 -1.36 -14.18
CA ASN A 20 15.88 -1.89 -12.91
C ASN A 20 14.35 -1.86 -12.82
N CYS A 21 13.70 -0.86 -13.40
CA CYS A 21 12.26 -0.66 -13.22
C CYS A 21 11.44 -1.39 -14.29
N SER A 22 10.25 -1.87 -13.90
CA SER A 22 9.22 -2.24 -14.88
C SER A 22 8.80 -1.03 -15.73
N PRO A 23 8.40 -1.20 -17.00
CA PRO A 23 7.97 -0.12 -17.87
C PRO A 23 6.55 0.39 -17.53
N GLN A 24 6.36 0.83 -16.29
CA GLN A 24 5.08 1.28 -15.75
C GLN A 24 5.31 2.45 -14.78
N TYR A 25 4.52 3.51 -14.94
CA TYR A 25 4.41 4.60 -13.98
C TYR A 25 3.04 4.59 -13.28
N PRO A 26 2.97 4.99 -11.99
CA PRO A 26 4.10 5.32 -11.11
C PRO A 26 4.98 4.12 -10.74
N ILE A 27 6.32 4.28 -10.77
CA ILE A 27 7.26 3.19 -10.41
C ILE A 27 7.07 2.74 -8.96
N ASN A 28 7.39 1.49 -8.65
CA ASN A 28 7.40 0.96 -7.29
C ASN A 28 8.76 1.22 -6.62
N ILE A 29 8.99 2.46 -6.15
CA ILE A 29 10.31 2.88 -5.66
C ILE A 29 10.84 1.99 -4.52
N TYR A 30 9.93 1.49 -3.66
CA TYR A 30 10.28 0.56 -2.58
C TYR A 30 10.83 -0.76 -3.14
N SER A 31 10.10 -1.39 -4.06
CA SER A 31 10.50 -2.66 -4.68
C SER A 31 11.78 -2.50 -5.51
N GLU A 32 11.91 -1.40 -6.26
CA GLU A 32 13.08 -1.18 -7.11
C GLU A 32 14.37 -0.96 -6.30
N ILE A 33 14.31 -0.22 -5.19
CA ILE A 33 15.48 -0.07 -4.31
C ILE A 33 15.80 -1.40 -3.61
N SER A 34 14.79 -2.14 -3.15
CA SER A 34 14.97 -3.40 -2.40
C SER A 34 15.67 -4.51 -3.20
N LYS A 35 15.72 -4.40 -4.54
CA LYS A 35 16.40 -5.35 -5.43
C LYS A 35 17.89 -5.03 -5.64
N LEU A 36 18.37 -3.85 -5.23
CA LEU A 36 19.75 -3.42 -5.47
C LEU A 36 20.69 -4.08 -4.45
N GLU A 37 21.59 -4.94 -4.92
CA GLU A 37 22.47 -5.76 -4.07
C GLU A 37 23.38 -4.94 -3.14
N ASN A 38 23.73 -3.71 -3.52
CA ASN A 38 24.62 -2.82 -2.76
C ASN A 38 23.89 -1.86 -1.81
N ILE A 39 22.56 -2.00 -1.67
CA ILE A 39 21.72 -1.13 -0.83
C ILE A 39 20.83 -1.98 0.07
N GLN A 40 21.00 -1.83 1.38
CA GLN A 40 20.09 -2.37 2.38
C GLN A 40 19.02 -1.32 2.71
N LEU A 41 17.81 -1.51 2.20
CA LEU A 41 16.66 -0.65 2.52
C LEU A 41 16.02 -1.10 3.84
N ILE A 42 15.97 -0.21 4.83
CA ILE A 42 15.39 -0.52 6.15
C ILE A 42 14.50 0.61 6.67
N THR A 43 13.57 0.26 7.53
CA THR A 43 12.72 1.21 8.26
C THR A 43 13.51 1.92 9.37
N TYR A 44 13.02 3.06 9.83
CA TYR A 44 13.58 3.77 11.00
C TYR A 44 13.60 2.91 12.26
N GLU A 45 12.63 2.01 12.44
CA GLU A 45 12.64 1.10 13.57
C GLU A 45 13.75 0.06 13.48
N GLU A 46 14.00 -0.48 12.28
CA GLU A 46 15.10 -1.40 12.02
C GLU A 46 16.46 -0.71 12.18
N TRP A 47 16.59 0.54 11.72
CA TRP A 47 17.79 1.35 11.94
C TRP A 47 18.10 1.52 13.44
N ASP A 48 17.10 1.92 14.24
CA ASP A 48 17.31 2.12 15.67
C ASP A 48 17.70 0.83 16.38
N ARG A 49 17.12 -0.32 15.96
CA ARG A 49 17.55 -1.65 16.46
C ARG A 49 18.98 -1.98 16.02
N PHE A 50 19.34 -1.71 14.76
CA PHE A 50 20.68 -1.90 14.23
C PHE A 50 21.73 -1.11 15.03
N MET A 51 21.40 0.12 15.43
CA MET A 51 22.26 0.98 16.26
C MET A 51 22.23 0.66 17.76
N GLY A 52 21.46 -0.36 18.19
CA GLY A 52 21.32 -0.75 19.59
C GLY A 52 20.60 0.29 20.47
N GLN A 53 19.77 1.14 19.87
CA GLN A 53 19.07 2.23 20.54
C GLN A 53 17.55 1.95 20.71
N LYS A 54 16.90 2.82 21.49
CA LYS A 54 15.44 2.77 21.67
C LYS A 54 14.72 3.13 20.37
N ILE A 55 13.84 2.23 19.91
CA ILE A 55 13.05 2.31 18.67
C ILE A 55 12.35 3.67 18.49
N GLY A 56 12.50 4.25 17.29
CA GLY A 56 11.79 5.41 16.75
C GLY A 56 12.34 6.78 17.16
N ARG A 57 13.51 6.87 17.81
CA ARG A 57 14.08 8.14 18.29
C ARG A 57 15.36 8.55 17.60
N LEU A 58 16.27 7.63 17.28
CA LEU A 58 17.58 8.02 16.76
C LEU A 58 17.48 8.38 15.26
N ALA A 59 16.88 7.51 14.44
CA ALA A 59 16.70 7.73 13.01
C ALA A 59 16.09 9.11 12.68
N SER A 60 15.06 9.50 13.43
CA SER A 60 14.35 10.77 13.26
C SER A 60 15.22 12.01 13.55
N THR A 61 16.36 11.88 14.22
CA THR A 61 17.31 12.98 14.43
C THR A 61 18.21 13.24 13.23
N TYR A 62 18.41 12.25 12.36
CA TYR A 62 19.18 12.41 11.12
C TYR A 62 18.35 13.10 10.05
N SER A 63 17.12 12.64 9.85
CA SER A 63 16.19 13.18 8.86
C SER A 63 14.74 12.84 9.20
N PRO A 64 13.76 13.68 8.85
CA PRO A 64 12.34 13.39 9.07
C PRO A 64 11.76 12.27 8.19
N ASP A 65 12.37 11.96 7.04
CA ASP A 65 11.78 11.07 6.02
C ASP A 65 12.68 9.92 5.59
N ALA A 66 13.93 10.20 5.22
CA ALA A 66 14.91 9.19 4.86
C ALA A 66 16.32 9.76 4.99
N PHE A 67 17.30 8.86 5.13
CA PHE A 67 18.73 9.18 5.03
C PHE A 67 19.50 7.94 4.60
N THR A 68 20.70 8.17 4.09
CA THR A 68 21.64 7.10 3.72
C THR A 68 22.85 7.10 4.64
N TYR A 69 23.26 5.91 5.05
CA TYR A 69 24.49 5.64 5.77
C TYR A 69 25.41 4.73 4.96
N ASN A 70 26.63 5.17 4.67
CA ASN A 70 27.66 4.39 4.01
C ASN A 70 28.41 3.53 5.05
N HIS A 71 28.04 2.24 5.14
CA HIS A 71 28.63 1.31 6.10
C HIS A 71 29.88 0.63 5.49
N PRO A 72 31.06 0.70 6.14
CA PRO A 72 32.33 0.22 5.57
C PRO A 72 32.38 -1.24 5.13
N GLN A 73 31.54 -2.10 5.71
CA GLN A 73 31.53 -3.56 5.45
C GLN A 73 30.28 -4.07 4.75
N ILE A 74 29.17 -3.32 4.81
CA ILE A 74 27.85 -3.80 4.35
C ILE A 74 27.45 -3.11 3.04
N GLY A 75 28.02 -1.95 2.74
CA GLY A 75 27.57 -1.08 1.66
C GLY A 75 26.63 -0.01 2.19
N PHE A 76 25.69 0.43 1.37
CA PHE A 76 24.78 1.51 1.74
C PHE A 76 23.60 0.97 2.54
N ILE A 77 23.28 1.63 3.65
CA ILE A 77 22.03 1.43 4.40
C ILE A 77 21.16 2.65 4.14
N LEU A 78 20.03 2.45 3.47
CA LEU A 78 19.05 3.50 3.20
C LEU A 78 17.91 3.33 4.21
N ALA A 79 17.83 4.24 5.18
CA ALA A 79 16.81 4.21 6.21
C ALA A 79 15.66 5.16 5.86
N TYR A 80 14.40 4.75 6.06
CA TYR A 80 13.23 5.61 5.81
C TYR A 80 12.12 5.49 6.87
N ASN A 81 11.38 6.58 7.02
CA ASN A 81 10.26 6.68 7.95
C ASN A 81 8.97 6.20 7.28
N ASN A 82 8.68 4.91 7.44
CA ASN A 82 7.52 4.27 6.86
C ASN A 82 6.18 4.57 7.59
N LYS A 83 6.22 5.35 8.67
CA LYS A 83 5.01 5.67 9.46
C LYS A 83 4.11 6.64 8.71
N THR A 84 3.04 6.11 8.13
CA THR A 84 2.03 6.85 7.36
C THR A 84 0.71 6.11 7.38
N ASN A 85 -0.39 6.71 6.92
CA ASN A 85 -1.68 6.04 6.85
C ASN A 85 -2.42 6.42 5.54
N PRO A 86 -3.55 5.75 5.22
CA PRO A 86 -4.29 5.99 3.98
C PRO A 86 -4.72 7.45 3.74
N TYR A 87 -4.93 8.23 4.81
CA TYR A 87 -5.43 9.60 4.73
C TYR A 87 -4.32 10.62 4.42
N HIS A 88 -3.05 10.28 4.64
CA HIS A 88 -1.93 11.18 4.40
C HIS A 88 -1.22 10.87 3.08
N ARG A 89 -1.93 10.98 1.95
CA ARG A 89 -1.33 10.81 0.61
C ARG A 89 -0.06 11.65 0.40
N GLN A 90 -0.05 12.89 0.88
CA GLN A 90 1.13 13.76 0.76
C GLN A 90 2.35 13.20 1.51
N ARG A 91 2.15 12.47 2.62
CA ARG A 91 3.23 11.84 3.38
C ARG A 91 3.83 10.67 2.59
N ILE A 92 3.00 9.86 1.94
CA ILE A 92 3.44 8.77 1.04
C ILE A 92 4.32 9.34 -0.06
N GLN A 93 3.83 10.38 -0.76
CA GLN A 93 4.55 11.02 -1.86
C GLN A 93 5.88 11.66 -1.41
N ARG A 94 5.92 12.18 -0.18
CA ARG A 94 7.15 12.70 0.43
C ARG A 94 8.15 11.59 0.70
N ILE A 95 7.73 10.46 1.28
CA ILE A 95 8.61 9.30 1.50
C ILE A 95 9.16 8.79 0.17
N ARG A 96 8.32 8.66 -0.87
CA ARG A 96 8.77 8.27 -2.23
C ARG A 96 9.87 9.20 -2.76
N PHE A 97 9.66 10.51 -2.63
CA PHE A 97 10.65 11.50 -3.07
C PHE A 97 11.95 11.38 -2.27
N SER A 98 11.87 11.26 -0.95
CA SER A 98 13.04 11.10 -0.09
C SER A 98 13.82 9.82 -0.41
N LEU A 99 13.16 8.69 -0.63
CA LEU A 99 13.82 7.46 -1.08
C LEU A 99 14.57 7.64 -2.41
N ALA A 100 13.94 8.30 -3.39
CA ALA A 100 14.57 8.57 -4.67
C ALA A 100 15.73 9.58 -4.55
N HIS A 101 15.63 10.55 -3.64
CA HIS A 101 16.68 11.54 -3.35
C HIS A 101 17.91 10.85 -2.74
N GLU A 102 17.70 10.01 -1.72
CA GLU A 102 18.75 9.19 -1.12
C GLU A 102 19.42 8.24 -2.13
N LEU A 103 18.62 7.59 -2.98
CA LEU A 103 19.15 6.79 -4.09
C LEU A 103 19.99 7.64 -5.05
N GLY A 104 19.58 8.88 -5.31
CA GLY A 104 20.34 9.84 -6.12
C GLY A 104 21.72 10.11 -5.53
N HIS A 105 21.84 10.28 -4.22
CA HIS A 105 23.15 10.42 -3.58
C HIS A 105 24.08 9.23 -3.82
N ILE A 106 23.53 8.02 -3.74
CA ILE A 106 24.28 6.78 -3.97
C ILE A 106 24.72 6.71 -5.44
N LEU A 107 23.78 6.81 -6.38
CA LEU A 107 24.04 6.56 -7.80
C LEU A 107 24.84 7.69 -8.49
N LEU A 108 24.73 8.93 -8.01
CA LEU A 108 25.54 10.04 -8.52
C LEU A 108 26.99 10.02 -7.98
N GLY A 109 27.27 9.13 -7.02
CA GLY A 109 28.59 8.94 -6.43
C GLY A 109 28.94 10.00 -5.38
N HIS A 110 27.95 10.58 -4.71
CA HIS A 110 28.15 11.67 -3.75
C HIS A 110 28.92 11.25 -2.48
N PHE A 111 28.95 9.95 -2.18
CA PHE A 111 29.76 9.36 -1.10
C PHE A 111 31.23 9.15 -1.45
N ASN A 112 31.61 9.15 -2.73
CA ASN A 112 32.99 8.81 -3.15
C ASN A 112 34.03 9.86 -2.73
N ASN A 113 33.59 11.07 -2.41
CA ASN A 113 34.44 12.21 -2.09
C ASN A 113 34.28 12.68 -0.63
N GLN A 114 33.57 11.92 0.21
CA GLN A 114 33.36 12.25 1.62
C GLN A 114 33.93 11.12 2.49
N ASP A 115 34.83 11.47 3.42
CA ASP A 115 35.31 10.53 4.46
C ASP A 115 34.20 10.19 5.48
N ASN A 116 33.05 10.87 5.38
CA ASN A 116 31.92 10.74 6.28
C ASN A 116 30.96 9.62 5.84
N SER A 117 30.47 8.86 6.82
CA SER A 117 29.44 7.85 6.58
C SER A 117 28.06 8.43 6.26
N PHE A 118 27.83 9.72 6.52
CA PHE A 118 26.60 10.45 6.19
C PHE A 118 26.92 11.63 5.27
N ILE A 119 25.94 12.05 4.47
CA ILE A 119 26.01 13.32 3.75
C ILE A 119 25.58 14.44 4.70
N GLU A 120 26.50 15.37 4.97
CA GLU A 120 26.26 16.49 5.89
C GLU A 120 25.53 17.65 5.21
N SER A 121 24.20 17.61 5.12
CA SER A 121 23.40 18.66 4.46
C SER A 121 23.67 20.11 4.92
N SER A 122 24.32 20.31 6.09
CA SER A 122 24.72 21.60 6.65
C SER A 122 26.04 22.20 6.11
N SER A 123 26.81 21.47 5.30
CA SER A 123 28.08 21.98 4.75
C SER A 123 27.86 22.96 3.57
N PRO A 124 28.61 24.08 3.48
CA PRO A 124 28.41 25.10 2.45
C PRO A 124 28.57 24.62 0.99
N ASN A 125 29.29 23.51 0.76
CA ASN A 125 29.41 22.87 -0.56
C ASN A 125 28.31 21.83 -0.84
N ASN A 126 27.51 21.44 0.16
CA ASN A 126 26.54 20.36 0.01
C ASN A 126 25.23 20.80 -0.65
N HIS A 127 24.94 22.10 -0.75
CA HIS A 127 23.79 22.58 -1.52
C HIS A 127 23.81 22.11 -2.99
N TYR A 128 24.99 21.90 -3.59
CA TYR A 128 25.05 21.36 -4.95
C TYR A 128 24.63 19.89 -4.99
N ILE A 129 25.23 19.08 -4.11
CA ILE A 129 25.00 17.65 -3.97
C ILE A 129 23.51 17.36 -3.68
N GLU A 130 22.92 18.08 -2.73
CA GLU A 130 21.48 18.02 -2.40
C GLU A 130 20.61 18.36 -3.62
N ARG A 131 21.00 19.39 -4.38
CA ARG A 131 20.25 19.81 -5.56
C ARG A 131 20.36 18.80 -6.70
N GLU A 132 21.51 18.15 -6.87
CA GLU A 132 21.68 17.08 -7.86
C GLU A 132 20.84 15.85 -7.50
N ALA A 133 20.78 15.48 -6.20
CA ALA A 133 19.90 14.43 -5.70
C ALA A 133 18.40 14.76 -5.89
N ASP A 134 17.99 16.01 -5.64
CA ASP A 134 16.63 16.48 -5.94
C ASP A 134 16.27 16.34 -7.43
N LEU A 135 17.20 16.72 -8.31
CA LEU A 135 17.01 16.63 -9.76
C LEU A 135 16.92 15.18 -10.22
N PHE A 136 17.75 14.30 -9.66
CA PHE A 136 17.68 12.85 -9.88
C PHE A 136 16.32 12.29 -9.44
N ALA A 137 15.86 12.64 -8.23
CA ALA A 137 14.58 12.17 -7.69
C ALA A 137 13.39 12.61 -8.55
N ALA A 138 13.41 13.88 -8.98
CA ALA A 138 12.37 14.43 -9.87
C ALA A 138 12.34 13.72 -11.22
N GLU A 139 13.49 13.51 -11.87
CA GLU A 139 13.58 12.82 -13.16
C GLU A 139 13.20 11.34 -13.04
N THR A 140 13.56 10.67 -11.95
CA THR A 140 13.26 9.25 -11.71
C THR A 140 11.76 9.03 -11.51
N LEU A 141 11.12 9.83 -10.65
CA LEU A 141 9.71 9.65 -10.30
C LEU A 141 8.75 10.21 -11.36
N ALA A 142 9.15 11.26 -12.07
CA ALA A 142 8.36 11.88 -13.14
C ALA A 142 9.26 12.40 -14.27
N PRO A 143 9.73 11.50 -15.17
CA PRO A 143 10.63 11.88 -16.26
C PRO A 143 10.04 13.02 -17.08
N ARG A 144 10.83 14.07 -17.30
CA ARG A 144 10.34 15.24 -18.05
C ARG A 144 9.95 14.88 -19.47
N SER A 145 10.58 13.88 -20.06
CA SER A 145 10.23 13.34 -21.39
C SER A 145 8.77 12.85 -21.46
N LEU A 146 8.23 12.33 -20.36
CA LEU A 146 6.87 11.80 -20.23
C LEU A 146 5.83 12.83 -19.77
N ILE A 147 6.26 14.00 -19.26
CA ILE A 147 5.34 15.03 -18.80
C ILE A 147 4.66 15.72 -20.00
N ASN A 148 3.33 15.61 -20.05
CA ASN A 148 2.51 16.40 -20.97
C ASN A 148 2.42 17.87 -20.46
N PRO A 149 2.97 18.86 -21.19
CA PRO A 149 3.02 20.25 -20.73
C PRO A 149 1.65 20.95 -20.68
N TYR A 150 0.61 20.34 -21.25
CA TYR A 150 -0.76 20.87 -21.27
C TYR A 150 -1.64 20.38 -20.12
N ARG A 151 -1.21 19.35 -19.38
CA ARG A 151 -1.91 18.88 -18.18
C ARG A 151 -1.68 19.82 -17.00
N SER A 152 -2.63 19.86 -16.08
CA SER A 152 -2.50 20.57 -14.81
C SER A 152 -1.47 19.89 -13.88
N GLN A 153 -0.91 20.66 -12.95
CA GLN A 153 -0.01 20.13 -11.92
C GLN A 153 -0.66 19.04 -11.07
N THR A 154 -1.97 19.10 -10.85
CA THR A 154 -2.74 18.09 -10.11
C THR A 154 -2.90 16.80 -10.89
N GLU A 155 -3.14 16.87 -12.20
CA GLU A 155 -3.18 15.68 -13.06
C GLU A 155 -1.81 15.02 -13.13
N ILE A 156 -0.73 15.79 -13.29
CA ILE A 156 0.65 15.27 -13.29
C ILE A 156 0.98 14.62 -11.94
N ALA A 157 0.62 15.27 -10.83
CA ALA A 157 0.83 14.73 -9.48
C ALA A 157 0.12 13.38 -9.30
N LYS A 158 -1.12 13.26 -9.80
CA LYS A 158 -1.85 12.00 -9.82
C LYS A 158 -1.16 10.97 -10.72
N HIS A 159 -0.65 11.42 -11.87
CA HIS A 159 -0.04 10.59 -12.92
C HIS A 159 1.31 9.97 -12.57
N PHE A 160 2.05 10.59 -11.67
CA PHE A 160 3.35 10.06 -11.24
C PHE A 160 3.34 9.69 -9.76
N ASP A 161 2.19 9.85 -9.12
CA ASP A 161 2.00 9.79 -7.67
C ASP A 161 3.12 10.51 -6.90
N ILE A 162 3.27 11.78 -7.25
CA ILE A 162 4.19 12.74 -6.62
C ILE A 162 3.39 13.89 -6.01
N SER A 163 4.05 14.68 -5.16
CA SER A 163 3.41 15.87 -4.60
C SER A 163 3.07 16.90 -5.68
N THR A 164 2.02 17.69 -5.47
CA THR A 164 1.68 18.82 -6.36
C THR A 164 2.85 19.82 -6.49
N ALA A 165 3.66 19.98 -5.44
CA ALA A 165 4.85 20.81 -5.47
C ALA A 165 5.92 20.25 -6.43
N SER A 166 6.21 18.94 -6.35
CA SER A 166 7.13 18.24 -7.26
C SER A 166 6.63 18.28 -8.71
N ALA A 167 5.32 18.11 -8.92
CA ALA A 167 4.71 18.21 -10.25
C ALA A 167 4.83 19.61 -10.84
N ARG A 168 4.60 20.66 -10.03
CA ARG A 168 4.78 22.06 -10.45
C ARG A 168 6.22 22.35 -10.88
N ILE A 169 7.21 21.87 -10.13
CA ILE A 169 8.64 22.05 -10.46
C ILE A 169 8.97 21.34 -11.77
N SER A 170 8.55 20.09 -11.92
CA SER A 170 8.82 19.28 -13.12
C SER A 170 8.16 19.89 -14.37
N LEU A 171 6.92 20.37 -14.24
CA LEU A 171 6.21 21.10 -15.30
C LEU A 171 6.89 22.43 -15.66
N TYR A 172 7.41 23.17 -14.67
CA TYR A 172 8.18 24.39 -14.93
C TYR A 172 9.41 24.08 -15.80
N TYR A 173 10.19 23.05 -15.46
CA TYR A 173 11.34 22.67 -16.27
C TYR A 173 10.94 22.21 -17.67
N LYS A 174 9.87 21.40 -17.80
CA LYS A 174 9.35 20.95 -19.10
C LYS A 174 8.92 22.10 -20.02
N ARG A 175 8.37 23.18 -19.47
CA ARG A 175 7.87 24.33 -20.25
C ARG A 175 8.95 25.34 -20.64
N ASN A 176 10.01 25.46 -19.83
CA ASN A 176 10.98 26.56 -19.98
C ASN A 176 12.33 26.12 -20.57
N TYR A 177 12.57 24.82 -20.75
CA TYR A 177 13.84 24.30 -21.27
C TYR A 177 13.58 23.29 -22.38
N SER A 178 14.45 23.26 -23.40
CA SER A 178 14.33 22.34 -24.54
C SER A 178 14.69 20.91 -24.13
N SER A 179 14.19 19.92 -24.88
CA SER A 179 14.60 18.52 -24.72
C SER A 179 16.12 18.35 -24.93
N ASP A 180 16.72 19.12 -25.84
CA ASP A 180 18.18 19.12 -26.08
C ASP A 180 18.97 19.59 -24.85
N PHE A 181 18.46 20.57 -24.10
CA PHE A 181 19.11 21.05 -22.87
C PHE A 181 19.28 19.94 -21.84
N PHE A 182 18.34 18.99 -21.82
CA PHE A 182 18.32 17.85 -20.91
C PHE A 182 18.79 16.54 -21.55
N ASN A 183 19.22 16.55 -22.81
CA ASN A 183 19.52 15.34 -23.58
C ASN A 183 18.38 14.31 -23.52
N GLU A 184 17.13 14.78 -23.59
CA GLU A 184 15.93 13.92 -23.53
C GLU A 184 15.74 13.15 -24.83
N ASP A 185 16.00 11.83 -24.81
CA ASP A 185 15.48 10.94 -25.84
C ASP A 185 14.05 10.52 -25.47
N LYS A 186 13.09 11.14 -26.17
CA LYS A 186 11.65 10.88 -25.99
C LYS A 186 11.28 9.43 -26.27
N SER A 187 12.05 8.72 -27.10
CA SER A 187 11.73 7.34 -27.48
C SER A 187 12.00 6.32 -26.37
N LEU A 188 12.91 6.63 -25.44
CA LEU A 188 13.32 5.72 -24.37
C LEU A 188 12.14 5.22 -23.53
N PHE A 189 11.15 6.08 -23.30
CA PHE A 189 10.03 5.78 -22.43
C PHE A 189 8.70 5.59 -23.18
N ASN A 190 8.71 5.53 -24.52
CA ASN A 190 7.48 5.36 -25.32
C ASN A 190 6.73 4.05 -25.01
N HIS A 191 7.42 3.05 -24.48
CA HIS A 191 6.85 1.76 -24.10
C HIS A 191 6.36 1.72 -22.64
N PHE A 192 6.62 2.77 -21.85
CA PHE A 192 6.15 2.84 -20.47
C PHE A 192 4.64 3.09 -20.46
N GLN A 193 3.92 2.28 -19.69
CA GLN A 193 2.50 2.44 -19.49
C GLN A 193 2.22 3.29 -18.26
N TYR A 194 1.15 4.07 -18.31
CA TYR A 194 0.63 4.73 -17.13
C TYR A 194 -0.54 3.96 -16.57
N ILE A 195 -0.42 3.54 -15.30
CA ILE A 195 -1.48 2.90 -14.56
C ILE A 195 -1.65 3.72 -13.28
N GLU A 196 -2.77 4.44 -13.21
CA GLU A 196 -3.08 5.23 -12.02
C GLU A 196 -3.12 4.33 -10.80
N ARG A 197 -2.39 4.73 -9.74
CA ARG A 197 -2.43 3.99 -8.49
C ARG A 197 -3.80 4.09 -7.84
N LYS A 198 -4.33 2.95 -7.43
CA LYS A 198 -5.57 2.85 -6.66
C LYS A 198 -5.26 3.16 -5.20
N PHE A 199 -6.15 3.89 -4.55
CA PHE A 199 -6.00 4.29 -3.15
C PHE A 199 -7.11 3.67 -2.32
N PHE A 200 -6.73 3.14 -1.16
CA PHE A 200 -7.62 2.54 -0.17
C PHE A 200 -8.87 3.37 0.13
N LEU A 201 -8.74 4.70 0.22
CA LEU A 201 -9.87 5.59 0.55
C LEU A 201 -10.78 5.91 -0.63
N HIS A 202 -10.29 5.82 -1.87
CA HIS A 202 -11.09 6.11 -3.06
C HIS A 202 -12.00 4.95 -3.43
N ASN A 203 -11.59 3.73 -3.06
CA ASN A 203 -12.34 2.51 -3.29
C ASN A 203 -12.83 1.99 -1.96
N SER A 204 -13.93 2.58 -1.45
CA SER A 204 -14.62 2.20 -0.22
C SER A 204 -14.38 0.72 0.16
N PRO A 205 -13.50 0.43 1.14
CA PRO A 205 -13.49 -0.89 1.76
C PRO A 205 -14.92 -1.07 2.26
N ARG A 206 -15.66 -2.04 1.71
CA ARG A 206 -17.13 -2.09 1.83
C ARG A 206 -17.64 -2.17 3.28
N ASN A 207 -16.73 -2.46 4.21
CA ASN A 207 -16.96 -2.46 5.65
C ASN A 207 -16.85 -1.08 6.32
N LEU A 208 -16.31 -0.02 5.68
CA LEU A 208 -16.07 1.29 6.31
C LEU A 208 -17.26 2.27 6.30
N LEU A 209 -18.23 2.13 5.39
CA LEU A 209 -19.16 3.25 5.12
C LEU A 209 -20.66 2.92 5.19
N LYS A 210 -21.06 1.72 5.61
CA LYS A 210 -22.49 1.33 5.63
C LYS A 210 -23.04 0.86 6.97
N ASN A 211 -22.22 0.73 8.02
CA ASN A 211 -22.78 0.65 9.36
C ASN A 211 -22.94 2.10 9.84
N ASN A 212 -24.18 2.53 10.08
CA ASN A 212 -24.50 3.79 10.76
C ASN A 212 -23.96 3.87 12.21
N ASP A 213 -23.06 2.95 12.60
CA ASP A 213 -22.36 2.88 13.88
C ASP A 213 -20.99 3.56 13.85
N PHE A 214 -20.51 3.99 12.67
CA PHE A 214 -19.27 4.75 12.56
C PHE A 214 -19.59 6.25 12.64
N ASP A 215 -19.48 6.81 13.84
CA ASP A 215 -19.60 8.25 14.08
C ASP A 215 -18.53 9.01 13.26
N PRO A 216 -18.92 9.78 12.22
CA PRO A 216 -17.99 10.57 11.41
C PRO A 216 -17.15 11.55 12.24
N SER A 217 -17.59 11.91 13.45
CA SER A 217 -16.88 12.83 14.34
C SER A 217 -15.68 12.20 15.08
N LEU A 218 -15.57 10.86 15.09
CA LEU A 218 -14.42 10.11 15.61
C LEU A 218 -13.38 9.76 14.51
N THR A 219 -13.60 10.19 13.26
CA THR A 219 -12.91 9.64 12.07
C THR A 219 -11.69 10.40 11.56
N TYR A 220 -11.19 11.41 12.27
CA TYR A 220 -10.13 12.24 11.69
C TYR A 220 -8.85 12.40 12.51
N ASP A 221 -8.76 11.85 13.71
CA ASP A 221 -7.52 11.95 14.48
C ASP A 221 -7.19 10.69 15.29
N PHE A 222 -5.96 10.22 15.04
CA PHE A 222 -5.04 9.53 15.95
C PHE A 222 -4.84 8.00 15.95
N LEU A 223 -5.67 7.15 15.35
CA LEU A 223 -5.39 5.71 15.30
C LEU A 223 -5.63 5.14 13.91
N GLY A 224 -4.55 5.14 13.11
CA GLY A 224 -4.53 4.63 11.75
C GLY A 224 -5.28 3.32 11.60
N VAL A 225 -6.21 3.28 10.64
CA VAL A 225 -7.04 2.13 10.33
C VAL A 225 -6.16 0.88 10.23
N ILE A 226 -6.45 -0.11 11.08
CA ILE A 226 -5.80 -1.41 11.07
C ILE A 226 -6.73 -2.38 10.34
N PHE A 227 -6.21 -3.06 9.34
CA PHE A 227 -6.97 -4.02 8.55
C PHE A 227 -6.13 -5.23 8.16
N HIS A 228 -6.76 -6.37 7.92
CA HIS A 228 -6.12 -7.51 7.27
C HIS A 228 -6.37 -7.43 5.76
N PHE A 229 -5.30 -7.52 4.98
CA PHE A 229 -5.35 -7.76 3.55
C PHE A 229 -5.05 -9.24 3.29
N CYS A 230 -5.96 -9.95 2.62
CA CYS A 230 -5.71 -11.33 2.22
C CYS A 230 -4.94 -11.38 0.90
N LYS A 231 -3.70 -11.87 0.91
CA LYS A 231 -2.89 -11.99 -0.30
C LYS A 231 -3.39 -13.07 -1.27
N SER A 232 -4.33 -13.93 -0.86
CA SER A 232 -4.90 -14.98 -1.72
C SER A 232 -6.11 -14.53 -2.52
N CYS A 233 -7.02 -13.75 -1.91
CA CYS A 233 -8.25 -13.28 -2.57
C CYS A 233 -8.37 -11.76 -2.64
N HIS A 234 -7.36 -11.03 -2.15
CA HIS A 234 -7.28 -9.57 -2.11
C HIS A 234 -8.38 -8.89 -1.27
N HIS A 235 -9.11 -9.66 -0.47
CA HIS A 235 -10.11 -9.15 0.46
C HIS A 235 -9.46 -8.32 1.59
N ILE A 236 -10.11 -7.21 1.94
CA ILE A 236 -9.75 -6.34 3.04
C ILE A 236 -10.80 -6.45 4.15
N ASP A 237 -10.34 -6.71 5.36
CA ASP A 237 -11.19 -6.82 6.55
C ASP A 237 -10.67 -5.93 7.69
N ILE A 238 -11.55 -5.15 8.32
CA ILE A 238 -11.17 -4.11 9.28
C ILE A 238 -11.14 -4.69 10.69
N VAL A 239 -10.10 -4.34 11.43
CA VAL A 239 -9.84 -4.91 12.74
C VAL A 239 -10.41 -4.03 13.83
N GLU A 240 -11.66 -4.29 14.24
CA GLU A 240 -12.17 -3.82 15.53
C GLU A 240 -11.74 -4.80 16.64
N ASN A 241 -10.47 -4.74 17.06
CA ASN A 241 -9.89 -5.54 18.15
C ASN A 241 -9.80 -7.07 17.91
N ARG A 242 -9.88 -7.55 16.66
CA ARG A 242 -9.77 -8.98 16.33
C ARG A 242 -8.49 -9.31 15.57
N ASN A 243 -7.63 -10.16 16.14
CA ASN A 243 -6.50 -10.72 15.40
C ASN A 243 -6.98 -11.89 14.54
N TYR A 244 -7.11 -11.68 13.24
CA TYR A 244 -7.57 -12.70 12.30
C TYR A 244 -6.40 -13.57 11.86
N LYS A 245 -6.60 -14.88 11.96
CA LYS A 245 -5.64 -15.90 11.50
C LYS A 245 -5.98 -16.41 10.10
N PHE A 246 -7.26 -16.28 9.72
CA PHE A 246 -7.78 -16.75 8.44
C PHE A 246 -8.71 -15.70 7.83
N CYS A 247 -8.70 -15.61 6.50
CA CYS A 247 -9.58 -14.75 5.74
C CYS A 247 -11.03 -15.19 5.92
N THR A 248 -11.91 -14.25 6.27
CA THR A 248 -13.35 -14.47 6.44
C THR A 248 -14.06 -14.85 5.14
N LEU A 249 -13.48 -14.54 3.97
CA LEU A 249 -14.07 -14.84 2.66
C LEU A 249 -13.56 -16.11 1.99
N CYS A 250 -12.25 -16.38 2.03
CA CYS A 250 -11.64 -17.52 1.32
C CYS A 250 -10.98 -18.56 2.24
N GLY A 251 -10.94 -18.33 3.56
CA GLY A 251 -10.33 -19.25 4.51
C GLY A 251 -8.80 -19.31 4.47
N SER A 252 -8.13 -18.55 3.61
CA SER A 252 -6.66 -18.50 3.53
C SER A 252 -6.05 -17.89 4.80
N SER A 253 -4.95 -18.46 5.28
CA SER A 253 -4.13 -17.89 6.35
C SER A 253 -3.10 -16.86 5.85
N ASN A 254 -3.05 -16.59 4.54
CA ASN A 254 -2.13 -15.62 3.96
C ASN A 254 -2.67 -14.19 4.11
N LEU A 255 -2.66 -13.71 5.36
CA LEU A 255 -3.10 -12.38 5.74
C LEU A 255 -1.92 -11.47 6.04
N LEU A 256 -1.99 -10.25 5.54
CA LEU A 256 -1.12 -9.14 5.90
C LEU A 256 -1.90 -8.20 6.82
N LEU A 257 -1.45 -8.03 8.07
CA LEU A 257 -1.94 -6.98 8.94
C LEU A 257 -1.34 -5.65 8.49
N VAL A 258 -2.17 -4.74 8.00
CA VAL A 258 -1.78 -3.40 7.57
C VAL A 258 -2.14 -2.41 8.67
N SER A 259 -1.17 -1.60 9.05
CA SER A 259 -1.29 -0.53 10.04
C SER A 259 -0.49 0.67 9.55
N LYS A 260 -0.40 1.72 10.38
CA LYS A 260 0.44 2.88 10.06
C LYS A 260 1.93 2.55 9.90
N ASP A 261 2.38 1.43 10.48
CA ASP A 261 3.79 1.07 10.55
C ASP A 261 4.24 0.24 9.33
N ASN A 262 3.34 -0.06 8.39
CA ASN A 262 3.67 -0.73 7.12
C ASN A 262 2.78 -0.31 5.94
N TYR A 263 1.99 0.77 6.09
CA TYR A 263 1.08 1.21 5.03
C TYR A 263 1.81 1.74 3.80
N PHE A 264 3.01 2.32 3.96
CA PHE A 264 3.81 2.79 2.82
C PHE A 264 4.16 1.63 1.88
N GLU A 265 4.66 0.52 2.44
CA GLU A 265 5.03 -0.68 1.72
C GLU A 265 3.81 -1.34 1.10
N PHE A 266 2.69 -1.39 1.83
CA PHE A 266 1.41 -1.85 1.30
C PHE A 266 0.94 -1.01 0.10
N HIS A 267 1.02 0.32 0.18
CA HIS A 267 0.68 1.25 -0.90
C HIS A 267 1.56 1.03 -2.14
N GLU A 268 2.86 0.84 -1.94
CA GLU A 268 3.81 0.57 -3.02
C GLU A 268 3.57 -0.79 -3.69
N THR A 269 3.03 -1.77 -2.98
CA THR A 269 2.93 -3.16 -3.45
C THR A 269 1.47 -3.64 -3.59
N GLU A 270 0.91 -4.19 -2.52
CA GLU A 270 -0.32 -4.97 -2.53
C GLU A 270 -1.58 -4.13 -2.80
N GLU A 271 -1.58 -2.84 -2.45
CA GLU A 271 -2.75 -1.96 -2.62
C GLU A 271 -3.21 -1.89 -4.07
N GLN A 272 -2.26 -1.94 -5.00
CA GLN A 272 -2.56 -1.90 -6.42
C GLN A 272 -3.32 -3.14 -6.88
N THR A 273 -3.12 -4.28 -6.21
CA THR A 273 -3.81 -5.55 -6.49
C THR A 273 -5.15 -5.70 -5.77
N ALA A 274 -5.31 -5.00 -4.63
CA ALA A 274 -6.52 -5.01 -3.82
C ALA A 274 -7.77 -4.57 -4.58
N PHE A 275 -7.57 -3.78 -5.63
CA PHE A 275 -8.65 -3.10 -6.35
C PHE A 275 -8.65 -3.38 -7.85
N ILE A 276 -7.90 -4.39 -8.33
CA ILE A 276 -7.81 -4.74 -9.76
C ILE A 276 -9.19 -5.04 -10.38
N ASP A 277 -10.13 -5.59 -9.62
CA ASP A 277 -11.43 -6.04 -10.13
C ASP A 277 -12.52 -4.94 -10.24
N LEU A 278 -12.16 -3.64 -10.32
CA LEU A 278 -13.14 -2.53 -10.45
C LEU A 278 -13.38 -2.02 -11.89
N GLU A 279 -12.53 -2.38 -12.86
CA GLU A 279 -12.66 -1.85 -14.23
C GLU A 279 -13.42 -2.79 -15.19
N GLU A 280 -13.54 -4.08 -14.89
CA GLU A 280 -14.26 -5.04 -15.75
C GLU A 280 -15.55 -5.60 -15.13
N ASN A 281 -15.75 -5.46 -13.82
CA ASN A 281 -16.97 -5.87 -13.16
C ASN A 281 -17.47 -4.73 -12.28
N GLU A 282 -18.74 -4.35 -12.46
CA GLU A 282 -19.47 -3.54 -11.50
C GLU A 282 -19.38 -4.23 -10.14
N ASP A 283 -18.45 -3.78 -9.32
CA ASP A 283 -18.36 -4.10 -7.91
C ASP A 283 -18.24 -5.62 -7.60
N MET A 284 -17.11 -6.06 -7.01
CA MET A 284 -17.00 -7.38 -6.33
C MET A 284 -18.01 -7.55 -5.16
N HIS A 285 -19.29 -7.76 -5.47
CA HIS A 285 -20.42 -7.94 -4.55
C HIS A 285 -20.43 -9.37 -4.03
N TYR A 286 -19.69 -9.63 -2.96
CA TYR A 286 -19.99 -10.81 -2.15
C TYR A 286 -21.27 -10.56 -1.35
N THR A 287 -22.18 -11.53 -1.38
CA THR A 287 -23.43 -11.49 -0.61
C THR A 287 -23.13 -11.28 0.88
N LYS A 288 -23.78 -10.28 1.48
CA LYS A 288 -23.80 -10.01 2.92
C LYS A 288 -25.25 -10.06 3.38
N LEU A 289 -25.54 -10.95 4.32
CA LEU A 289 -26.85 -11.02 4.97
C LEU A 289 -26.91 -10.00 6.10
N LYS A 290 -28.03 -9.29 6.24
CA LYS A 290 -28.23 -8.35 7.34
C LYS A 290 -28.57 -9.10 8.62
N LEU A 291 -27.97 -8.65 9.72
CA LEU A 291 -28.13 -9.24 11.03
C LEU A 291 -28.68 -8.20 12.00
N ASP A 292 -29.55 -8.62 12.91
CA ASP A 292 -30.02 -7.83 14.03
C ASP A 292 -28.91 -7.62 15.08
N ALA A 293 -29.21 -6.83 16.13
CA ALA A 293 -28.29 -6.56 17.24
C ALA A 293 -27.84 -7.82 18.01
N ASN A 294 -28.55 -8.95 17.86
CA ASN A 294 -28.19 -10.23 18.47
C ASN A 294 -27.41 -11.15 17.51
N GLY A 295 -27.15 -10.72 16.27
CA GLY A 295 -26.48 -11.51 15.23
C GLY A 295 -27.38 -12.53 14.53
N ARG A 296 -28.72 -12.39 14.64
CA ARG A 296 -29.70 -13.19 13.90
C ARG A 296 -30.03 -12.54 12.56
N LEU A 297 -30.41 -13.33 11.56
CA LEU A 297 -30.94 -12.79 10.29
C LEU A 297 -32.09 -11.81 10.55
N GLU A 298 -31.95 -10.61 10.01
CA GLU A 298 -32.97 -9.54 10.09
C GLU A 298 -34.05 -9.70 9.01
N GLU A 299 -33.70 -10.35 7.89
CA GLU A 299 -34.58 -10.56 6.74
C GLU A 299 -35.12 -12.00 6.70
N LYS A 300 -36.07 -12.26 5.79
CA LYS A 300 -36.64 -13.60 5.55
C LYS A 300 -35.55 -14.64 5.27
N CYS A 301 -35.80 -15.90 5.60
CA CYS A 301 -34.85 -16.99 5.37
C CYS A 301 -34.44 -17.05 3.88
N PRO A 302 -33.15 -16.88 3.52
CA PRO A 302 -32.73 -16.89 2.12
C PRO A 302 -32.97 -18.23 1.39
N ARG A 303 -33.13 -19.32 2.13
CA ARG A 303 -33.35 -20.67 1.58
C ARG A 303 -34.81 -20.98 1.25
N CYS A 304 -35.76 -20.53 2.08
CA CYS A 304 -37.17 -20.91 1.96
C CYS A 304 -38.16 -19.76 2.11
N GLU A 305 -37.66 -18.53 2.20
CA GLU A 305 -38.43 -17.29 2.30
C GLU A 305 -39.33 -17.16 3.54
N ASN A 306 -39.16 -18.03 4.54
CA ASN A 306 -39.89 -17.92 5.79
C ASN A 306 -39.57 -16.60 6.52
N GLU A 307 -40.62 -15.85 6.86
CA GLU A 307 -40.54 -14.55 7.53
C GLU A 307 -40.56 -14.68 9.07
N ASP A 308 -41.15 -15.75 9.61
CA ASP A 308 -41.24 -16.00 11.06
C ASP A 308 -40.02 -16.80 11.54
N LEU A 309 -38.90 -16.10 11.73
CA LEU A 309 -37.66 -16.70 12.25
C LEU A 309 -37.67 -16.72 13.78
N ARG A 310 -37.66 -17.93 14.37
CA ARG A 310 -37.65 -18.13 15.82
C ARG A 310 -36.34 -18.78 16.27
N GLU A 311 -35.96 -18.54 17.52
CA GLU A 311 -34.82 -19.21 18.17
C GLU A 311 -33.46 -18.99 17.48
N SER A 312 -32.83 -20.06 16.98
CA SER A 312 -31.49 -20.05 16.36
C SER A 312 -31.41 -20.76 15.00
N TYR A 313 -32.55 -21.25 14.50
CA TYR A 313 -32.69 -21.91 13.21
C TYR A 313 -34.04 -21.57 12.58
N CYS A 314 -34.16 -21.71 11.26
CA CYS A 314 -35.41 -21.57 10.55
C CYS A 314 -36.31 -22.77 10.85
N ASN A 315 -37.48 -22.53 11.41
CA ASN A 315 -38.48 -23.57 11.73
C ASN A 315 -39.09 -24.28 10.50
N ILE A 316 -38.87 -23.75 9.29
CA ILE A 316 -39.36 -24.35 8.04
C ILE A 316 -38.31 -25.25 7.38
N CYS A 317 -37.08 -24.75 7.21
CA CYS A 317 -36.04 -25.46 6.46
C CYS A 317 -34.84 -25.92 7.29
N GLY A 318 -34.83 -25.64 8.59
CA GLY A 318 -33.76 -26.01 9.54
C GLY A 318 -32.47 -25.19 9.43
N ALA A 319 -32.36 -24.27 8.46
CA ALA A 319 -31.12 -23.49 8.26
C ALA A 319 -30.80 -22.60 9.48
N SER A 320 -29.52 -22.47 9.80
CA SER A 320 -29.04 -21.60 10.87
C SER A 320 -29.38 -20.14 10.57
N ILE A 321 -29.99 -19.43 11.52
CA ILE A 321 -30.26 -17.98 11.37
C ILE A 321 -29.23 -17.11 12.10
N ILE A 322 -28.28 -17.72 12.81
CA ILE A 322 -27.11 -17.06 13.40
C ILE A 322 -25.87 -17.66 12.75
N ASN A 323 -24.98 -16.82 12.24
CA ASN A 323 -23.75 -17.28 11.62
C ASN A 323 -22.75 -17.70 12.70
N LYS A 324 -22.27 -18.94 12.64
CA LYS A 324 -21.34 -19.51 13.62
C LYS A 324 -20.24 -20.30 12.92
N CYS A 325 -19.15 -20.54 13.64
CA CYS A 325 -18.14 -21.51 13.22
C CYS A 325 -18.74 -22.92 13.26
N SER A 326 -18.59 -23.72 12.20
CA SER A 326 -19.06 -25.11 12.20
C SER A 326 -18.07 -26.09 12.85
N GLY A 327 -16.85 -25.63 13.14
CA GLY A 327 -15.73 -26.50 13.54
C GLY A 327 -14.96 -27.01 12.33
N ASN A 328 -13.81 -27.65 12.55
CA ASN A 328 -12.97 -28.11 11.45
C ASN A 328 -12.41 -29.51 11.69
N HIS A 329 -12.26 -30.29 10.63
CA HIS A 329 -11.55 -31.57 10.65
C HIS A 329 -10.10 -31.38 10.21
N ILE A 330 -9.16 -31.79 11.04
CA ILE A 330 -7.74 -31.89 10.66
C ILE A 330 -7.39 -33.37 10.61
N GLY A 331 -7.48 -33.97 9.42
CA GLY A 331 -7.41 -35.42 9.25
C GLY A 331 -8.55 -36.10 10.00
N SER A 332 -8.23 -37.01 10.93
CA SER A 332 -9.23 -37.71 11.77
C SER A 332 -9.63 -36.95 13.04
N LEU A 333 -8.99 -35.81 13.35
CA LEU A 333 -9.25 -35.04 14.57
C LEU A 333 -10.29 -33.95 14.29
N TRP A 334 -11.41 -33.98 15.02
CA TRP A 334 -12.40 -32.90 15.00
C TRP A 334 -12.02 -31.80 15.99
N ARG A 335 -11.94 -30.56 15.50
CA ARG A 335 -11.82 -29.37 16.33
C ARG A 335 -13.21 -28.76 16.55
N PRO A 336 -13.57 -28.46 17.80
CA PRO A 336 -14.85 -27.86 18.10
C PRO A 336 -14.99 -26.46 17.48
N ALA A 337 -16.24 -26.08 17.25
CA ALA A 337 -16.61 -24.74 16.83
C ALA A 337 -16.02 -23.68 17.79
N CYS A 338 -15.51 -22.58 17.21
CA CYS A 338 -15.13 -21.42 17.99
C CYS A 338 -16.38 -20.75 18.59
N THR A 339 -16.20 -20.09 19.75
CA THR A 339 -17.26 -19.32 20.40
C THR A 339 -17.49 -17.98 19.70
N GLY A 340 -18.71 -17.45 19.81
CA GLY A 340 -19.10 -16.16 19.25
C GLY A 340 -19.86 -16.25 17.93
N HIS A 341 -20.47 -15.13 17.53
CA HIS A 341 -21.17 -14.99 16.27
C HIS A 341 -20.23 -14.45 15.19
N LEU A 342 -20.34 -15.02 14.00
CA LEU A 342 -19.69 -14.52 12.79
C LEU A 342 -20.58 -13.45 12.14
N LEU A 343 -19.98 -12.60 11.30
CA LEU A 343 -20.72 -11.58 10.57
C LEU A 343 -21.51 -12.19 9.41
N GLY A 344 -22.52 -11.47 8.92
CA GLY A 344 -23.40 -11.96 7.85
C GLY A 344 -22.73 -12.12 6.47
N ALA A 345 -21.45 -11.76 6.34
CA ALA A 345 -20.63 -11.99 5.15
C ALA A 345 -19.55 -13.08 5.35
N ASP A 346 -19.32 -13.54 6.58
CA ASP A 346 -18.24 -14.45 6.92
C ASP A 346 -18.58 -15.86 6.41
N ARG A 347 -17.78 -16.34 5.47
CA ARG A 347 -17.80 -17.70 4.91
C ARG A 347 -16.93 -18.65 5.71
N PHE A 348 -15.90 -18.12 6.35
CA PHE A 348 -14.94 -18.86 7.14
C PHE A 348 -14.72 -18.20 8.50
N CYS A 349 -14.46 -19.02 9.51
CA CYS A 349 -14.12 -18.58 10.85
C CYS A 349 -12.72 -17.94 10.86
N PRO A 350 -12.58 -16.67 11.27
CA PRO A 350 -11.29 -15.99 11.24
C PRO A 350 -10.27 -16.53 12.25
N GLN A 351 -10.69 -17.39 13.18
CA GLN A 351 -9.83 -17.94 14.24
C GLN A 351 -9.26 -19.32 13.91
N CYS A 352 -10.05 -20.18 13.24
CA CYS A 352 -9.66 -21.57 12.97
C CYS A 352 -9.76 -22.00 11.51
N GLY A 353 -10.27 -21.16 10.62
CA GLY A 353 -10.40 -21.45 9.19
C GLY A 353 -11.53 -22.42 8.83
N ALA A 354 -12.33 -22.88 9.81
CA ALA A 354 -13.54 -23.64 9.56
C ALA A 354 -14.52 -22.88 8.67
N THR A 355 -15.37 -23.61 7.94
CA THR A 355 -16.56 -23.06 7.27
C THR A 355 -17.52 -22.44 8.29
N SER A 356 -18.34 -21.51 7.82
CA SER A 356 -19.41 -20.92 8.62
C SER A 356 -20.71 -21.68 8.41
N THR A 357 -21.61 -21.64 9.39
CA THR A 357 -22.94 -22.27 9.27
C THR A 357 -23.72 -21.67 8.11
N PHE A 358 -23.57 -20.37 7.83
CA PHE A 358 -24.22 -19.76 6.66
C PHE A 358 -23.69 -20.31 5.33
N LEU A 359 -22.39 -20.64 5.25
CA LEU A 359 -21.82 -21.27 4.06
C LEU A 359 -22.27 -22.75 3.94
N GLU A 360 -22.22 -23.52 5.02
CA GLU A 360 -22.64 -24.94 5.02
C GLU A 360 -24.15 -25.09 4.74
N ASP A 361 -24.97 -24.18 5.27
CA ASP A 361 -26.39 -24.12 5.00
C ASP A 361 -26.71 -23.49 3.61
N GLY A 362 -25.70 -23.13 2.82
CA GLY A 362 -25.90 -22.56 1.48
C GLY A 362 -26.67 -21.23 1.48
N LEU A 363 -26.73 -20.53 2.63
CA LEU A 363 -27.25 -19.17 2.73
C LEU A 363 -26.25 -18.16 2.13
N LEU A 364 -24.96 -18.49 2.19
CA LEU A 364 -23.89 -17.82 1.47
C LEU A 364 -23.29 -18.79 0.45
N LYS A 365 -22.94 -18.28 -0.74
CA LYS A 365 -22.19 -19.03 -1.76
C LYS A 365 -20.68 -18.83 -1.59
N GLU A 366 -19.90 -19.82 -2.03
CA GLU A 366 -18.43 -19.72 -2.04
C GLU A 366 -17.94 -18.53 -2.86
N TYR A 367 -16.89 -17.87 -2.35
CA TYR A 367 -16.32 -16.68 -2.97
C TYR A 367 -15.81 -16.92 -4.41
N ALA A 368 -15.22 -18.09 -4.68
CA ALA A 368 -14.72 -18.44 -6.01
C ALA A 368 -15.85 -18.52 -7.07
N THR A 369 -17.05 -18.93 -6.68
CA THR A 369 -18.21 -19.03 -7.58
C THR A 369 -18.86 -17.68 -7.89
N THR A 370 -18.63 -16.66 -7.06
CA THR A 370 -19.14 -15.29 -7.26
C THR A 370 -18.17 -14.38 -8.03
N ARG A 371 -16.97 -14.86 -8.37
CA ARG A 371 -15.96 -14.09 -9.12
C ARG A 371 -16.14 -14.14 -10.65
N ASN A 372 -16.97 -15.07 -11.13
CA ASN A 372 -17.15 -15.39 -12.55
C ASN A 372 -18.58 -15.16 -13.07
N ASN A 373 -19.41 -14.39 -12.34
CA ASN A 373 -20.78 -14.05 -12.78
C ASN A 373 -20.93 -12.55 -12.94
#